data_AF-A0A834KH91-F1
#
_entry.id   AF-A0A834KH91-F1
#
_cell.length_a   1.000
_cell.length_b   1.000
_cell.length_c   1.000
_cell.angle_alpha   90.00
_cell.angle_beta   90.00
_cell.angle_gamma   90.00
#
_symmetry.space_group_name_H-M   'P 1'
#
loop_
_entity.id
_entity.type
_entity.pdbx_description
1 polymer ?
#
loop_
_entity_poly.entity_id
_entity_poly.type
_entity_poly.pdbx_seq_one_letter_code
_entity_poly.pdbx_strand_id
1 'polypeptide(L)' 'MPLEIRYRKINNIEKFDALFFGIYFKQAYTTYSMSSIMLKHIYETIIDAGINPKDIPGTRIGVLVSICFSNTEATLN' A
#
# COMPACT_ATOMS: atom_id res chain seq x y z
N MET A 1 -24.85 -24.49 15.89
CA MET A 1 -23.53 -24.18 16.47
C MET A 1 -22.88 -23.12 15.59
N PRO A 2 -22.62 -21.89 16.05
CA PRO A 2 -21.97 -20.89 15.22
C PRO A 2 -20.48 -21.25 15.08
N LEU A 3 -19.98 -21.25 13.85
CA LEU A 3 -18.54 -21.40 13.57
C LEU A 3 -17.84 -20.12 14.04
N GLU A 4 -16.90 -20.22 14.99
CA GLU A 4 -15.96 -19.12 15.23
C GLU A 4 -15.02 -18.99 14.04
N ILE A 5 -15.21 -17.95 13.23
CA ILE A 5 -14.32 -17.63 12.12
C ILE A 5 -13.14 -16.83 12.70
N ARG A 6 -11.95 -17.43 12.78
CA ARG A 6 -10.72 -16.71 13.12
C ARG A 6 -10.05 -16.17 11.87
N TYR A 7 -9.86 -14.86 11.84
CA TYR A 7 -9.04 -14.18 10.83
C TYR A 7 -8.12 -13.16 11.51
N ARG A 8 -7.01 -12.83 10.85
CA ARG A 8 -6.04 -11.85 11.36
C ARG A 8 -6.20 -10.55 10.61
N LYS A 9 -6.54 -9.47 11.33
CA LYS A 9 -6.62 -8.12 10.78
C LYS A 9 -5.25 -7.44 10.89
N ILE A 10 -4.86 -6.71 9.86
CA ILE A 10 -3.68 -5.84 9.90
C ILE A 10 -4.05 -4.60 10.70
N ASN A 11 -3.16 -4.16 11.59
CA ASN A 11 -3.40 -2.99 12.43
C ASN A 11 -3.01 -1.70 11.69
N ASN A 12 -3.61 -0.58 12.09
CA ASN A 12 -3.26 0.77 11.64
C ASN A 12 -3.24 0.96 10.12
N ILE A 13 -4.19 0.34 9.43
CA ILE A 13 -4.31 0.38 7.97
C ILE A 13 -4.55 1.81 7.45
N GLU A 14 -5.13 2.69 8.29
CA GLU A 14 -5.35 4.10 7.98
C GLU A 14 -4.08 4.99 8.05
N LYS A 15 -2.94 4.47 8.53
CA LYS A 15 -1.71 5.28 8.64
C LYS A 15 -0.89 5.20 7.36
N PHE A 16 -0.97 6.25 6.54
CA PHE A 16 -0.19 6.39 5.31
C PHE A 16 0.24 7.84 5.07
N ASP A 17 1.51 8.03 4.69
CA ASP A 17 2.06 9.36 4.38
C ASP A 17 1.83 9.71 2.91
N ALA A 18 0.62 10.21 2.62
CA ALA A 18 0.21 10.55 1.26
C ALA A 18 1.07 11.65 0.63
N LEU A 19 1.54 12.62 1.43
CA LEU A 19 2.36 13.73 0.93
C LEU A 19 3.73 13.26 0.47
N PHE A 20 4.35 12.33 1.21
CA PHE A 20 5.63 11.73 0.83
C PHE A 20 5.57 11.06 -0.55
N PHE A 21 4.47 10.38 -0.85
CA PHE A 21 4.25 9.71 -2.14
C PHE A 21 3.58 10.61 -3.20
N GLY A 22 3.38 11.90 -2.92
CA GLY A 22 2.79 12.85 -3.86
C GLY A 22 1.31 12.63 -4.18
N ILE A 23 0.58 11.94 -3.30
CA ILE A 23 -0.85 11.63 -3.47
C ILE A 23 -1.69 12.76 -2.88
N TYR A 24 -2.60 13.31 -3.69
CA TYR A 24 -3.49 14.40 -3.26
C TYR A 24 -4.54 13.91 -2.25
N PHE A 25 -4.77 14.68 -1.18
CA PHE A 25 -5.61 14.30 -0.02
C PHE A 25 -7.03 13.84 -0.39
N LYS A 26 -7.65 14.47 -1.39
CA LYS A 26 -8.99 14.10 -1.87
C LYS A 26 -9.03 12.75 -2.59
N GLN A 27 -7.91 12.31 -3.13
CA GLN A 27 -7.74 11.00 -3.75
C GLN A 27 -7.37 9.94 -2.70
N ALA A 28 -6.68 10.32 -1.62
CA ALA A 28 -6.33 9.42 -0.52
C ALA A 28 -7.55 8.87 0.25
N TYR A 29 -8.64 9.64 0.36
CA TYR A 29 -9.83 9.26 1.12
C TYR A 29 -10.56 8.01 0.57
N THR A 30 -10.46 7.77 -0.74
CA THR A 30 -11.03 6.60 -1.42
C THR A 30 -9.96 5.57 -1.78
N THR A 31 -8.68 5.86 -1.50
CA THR A 31 -7.57 5.08 -2.06
C THR A 31 -6.92 4.12 -1.06
N TYR A 32 -7.47 2.89 -1.05
CA TYR A 32 -6.74 1.62 -1.02
C TYR A 32 -5.70 1.39 0.09
N SER A 33 -6.20 0.94 1.24
CA SER A 33 -5.44 0.28 2.32
C SER A 33 -4.32 -0.66 1.85
N MET A 34 -4.61 -1.57 0.90
CA MET A 34 -3.61 -2.52 0.39
C MET A 34 -2.49 -1.82 -0.39
N SER A 35 -2.83 -0.90 -1.30
CA SER A 35 -1.85 -0.19 -2.12
C SER A 35 -0.96 0.72 -1.26
N SER A 36 -1.53 1.36 -0.24
CA SER A 36 -0.80 2.19 0.73
C SER A 36 0.22 1.38 1.54
N ILE A 37 -0.18 0.21 2.04
CA ILE A 37 0.73 -0.71 2.75
C ILE A 37 1.81 -1.23 1.80
N MET A 38 1.43 -1.61 0.58
CA MET A 38 2.36 -2.09 -0.43
C MET A 38 3.42 -1.05 -0.76
N LEU A 39 3.03 0.20 -1.00
CA LEU A 39 3.95 1.27 -1.37
C LEU A 39 4.93 1.59 -0.23
N LYS A 40 4.45 1.58 1.02
CA LYS A 40 5.31 1.69 2.20
C LYS A 40 6.34 0.56 2.26
N HIS A 41 5.91 -0.69 2.14
CA HIS A 41 6.83 -1.82 2.21
C HIS A 41 7.80 -1.88 1.05
N ILE A 42 7.39 -1.49 -0.17
CA ILE A 42 8.31 -1.36 -1.30
C ILE A 42 9.42 -0.36 -0.96
N TYR A 43 9.06 0.81 -0.43
CA TYR A 43 10.03 1.83 -0.06
C TYR A 43 10.98 1.36 1.06
N GLU A 44 10.43 0.73 2.11
CA GLU A 44 11.23 0.13 3.20
C GLU A 44 12.17 -0.96 2.68
N THR A 45 11.71 -1.81 1.76
CA THR A 45 12.51 -2.89 1.17
C THR A 45 13.66 -2.35 0.33
N ILE A 46 13.43 -1.27 -0.43
CA ILE A 46 14.48 -0.62 -1.21
C ILE A 46 15.59 -0.10 -0.29
N ILE A 47 15.22 0.55 0.82
CA ILE A 47 16.18 1.06 1.80
C ILE A 47 16.89 -0.08 2.53
N ASP A 48 16.15 -1.12 2.91
CA ASP A 48 16.69 -2.31 3.56
C ASP A 48 17.72 -3.03 2.67
N ALA A 49 17.49 -3.04 1.35
CA ALA A 49 18.46 -3.52 0.37
C ALA A 49 19.71 -2.61 0.20
N GLY A 50 19.79 -1.49 0.93
CA GLY A 50 20.89 -0.52 0.85
C GLY A 50 20.87 0.34 -0.42
N ILE A 51 19.76 0.35 -1.16
CA ILE A 51 19.61 1.12 -2.39
C ILE A 51 19.02 2.49 -2.05
N ASN A 52 19.63 3.56 -2.57
CA ASN A 52 19.04 4.88 -2.46
C ASN A 52 17.84 4.99 -3.43
N PRO A 53 16.61 5.24 -2.94
CA PRO A 53 15.41 5.31 -3.77
C PRO A 53 15.49 6.35 -4.89
N LYS A 54 16.34 7.38 -4.74
CA LYS A 54 16.55 8.43 -5.74
C LYS A 54 17.31 7.96 -6.98
N ASP A 55 17.97 6.80 -6.91
CA ASP A 55 18.78 6.26 -8.02
C ASP A 55 17.97 5.32 -8.92
N ILE A 56 16.74 4.97 -8.51
CA ILE A 56 15.81 4.08 -9.23
C ILE A 56 15.12 4.78 -10.42
N PRO A 57 14.61 6.02 -10.31
CA PRO A 57 13.95 6.71 -11.42
C PRO A 57 14.83 6.79 -12.67
N GLY A 58 14.27 6.46 -13.83
CA GLY A 58 14.98 6.51 -15.11
C GLY A 58 15.84 5.27 -15.43
N THR A 59 15.90 4.29 -14.53
CA THR A 59 16.56 3.01 -14.78
C THR A 59 15.62 1.99 -15.42
N ARG A 60 16.16 0.90 -15.97
CA ARG A 60 15.37 -0.19 -16.56
C ARG A 60 14.94 -1.20 -15.48
N ILE A 61 14.15 -0.76 -14.51
CA ILE A 61 13.58 -1.62 -13.46
C ILE A 61 12.11 -1.92 -13.79
N GLY A 62 11.75 -3.20 -13.75
CA GLY A 62 10.37 -3.66 -13.88
C GLY A 62 9.71 -3.86 -12.51
N VAL A 63 8.41 -3.61 -12.41
CA VAL A 63 7.61 -3.89 -11.22
C VAL A 63 6.57 -4.97 -11.57
N LEU A 64 6.57 -6.06 -10.80
CA LEU A 64 5.61 -7.15 -10.93
C LEU A 64 4.81 -7.23 -9.63
N VAL A 65 3.48 -7.21 -9.74
CA VAL A 65 2.56 -7.28 -8.60
C VAL A 65 1.52 -8.35 -8.87
N SER A 66 1.33 -9.27 -7.92
CA SER A 66 0.28 -10.29 -7.98
C SER A 66 -0.78 -9.96 -6.93
N ILE A 67 -2.03 -9.85 -7.38
CA ILE A 67 -3.18 -9.50 -6.53
C ILE A 67 -4.29 -10.53 -6.79
N CYS A 68 -4.79 -11.17 -5.75
CA CYS A 68 -5.86 -12.17 -5.87
C CYS A 68 -7.24 -11.64 -5.41
N PHE A 69 -7.28 -10.49 -4.72
CA PHE A 69 -8.50 -9.84 -4.26
C PHE A 69 -8.26 -8.33 -4.20
N SER A 70 -9.16 -7.53 -4.77
CA SER A 70 -9.15 -6.08 -4.67
C SER A 70 -10.55 -5.58 -4.32
N ASN A 71 -10.86 -5.53 -3.02
CA ASN A 71 -12.08 -4.88 -2.56
C ASN A 71 -11.76 -3.42 -2.25
N THR A 72 -12.53 -2.55 -2.88
CA THR A 72 -12.35 -1.11 -2.83
C THR A 72 -13.65 -0.59 -2.27
N GLU A 73 -13.76 -0.73 -0.95
CA GLU A 73 -14.78 -0.16 -0.07
C GLU A 73 -14.97 1.36 -0.30
N ALA A 74 -15.39 1.82 -1.47
CA ALA A 74 -15.77 3.21 -1.68
C ALA A 74 -17.16 3.37 -1.07
N THR A 75 -17.21 3.60 0.24
CA THR A 75 -18.44 4.00 0.92
C THR A 75 -18.81 5.40 0.42
N LEU A 76 -19.55 5.45 -0.69
CA LEU A 76 -20.29 6.61 -1.13
C LEU A 76 -21.47 6.79 -0.16
N ASN A 77 -21.30 7.71 0.80
CA ASN A 77 -22.41 8.41 1.44
C ASN A 77 -22.40 9.86 0.93
#